data_AF-A0A932HX97-F1
#
_entry.id   AF-A0A932HX97-F1
#
_cell.length_a   1.000
_cell.length_b   1.000
_cell.length_c   1.000
_cell.angle_alpha   90.00
_cell.angle_beta   90.00
_cell.angle_gamma   90.00
#
_symmetry.space_group_name_H-M   'P 1'
#
loop_
_entity.id
_entity.type
_entity.pdbx_description
1 polymer ?
#
loop_
_entity_poly.entity_id
_entity_poly.type
_entity_poly.pdbx_seq_one_letter_code
_entity_poly.pdbx_strand_id
1 'polypeptide(L)'
;MVMDKLDALEAALQKVLGELNDLRRSRIELEAELRRVQAEGREAAEAARAREEEAGKLREENGRLAREHDEVRSRIERIMHHLPAG
;
A
#
# COMPACT_ATOMS: atom_id res chain seq x y z
N MET A 1 -14.02 35.19 -51.28
CA MET A 1 -14.26 35.69 -49.91
C MET A 1 -15.23 34.86 -49.08
N VAL A 2 -16.41 34.44 -49.60
CA VAL A 2 -17.32 33.55 -48.83
C VAL A 2 -16.81 32.11 -48.79
N MET A 3 -16.31 31.57 -49.91
CA MET A 3 -15.68 30.23 -49.98
C MET A 3 -14.45 30.14 -49.06
N ASP A 4 -13.53 31.10 -49.14
CA ASP A 4 -12.32 31.11 -48.28
C ASP A 4 -12.64 31.10 -46.76
N LYS A 5 -13.76 31.71 -46.36
CA LYS A 5 -14.22 31.68 -44.96
C LYS A 5 -14.83 30.33 -44.57
N LEU A 6 -15.52 29.67 -45.50
CA LEU A 6 -16.03 28.31 -45.30
C LEU A 6 -14.89 27.31 -45.16
N ASP A 7 -13.88 27.39 -46.02
CA ASP A 7 -12.70 26.51 -45.98
C ASP A 7 -11.93 26.68 -44.65
N ALA A 8 -11.77 27.93 -44.19
CA ALA A 8 -11.14 28.22 -42.91
C ALA A 8 -11.93 27.67 -41.71
N LEU A 9 -13.27 27.73 -41.77
CA LEU A 9 -14.14 27.16 -40.75
C LEU A 9 -14.08 25.63 -40.74
N GLU A 10 -14.04 25.00 -41.91
CA GLU A 10 -13.92 23.55 -42.03
C GLU A 10 -12.59 23.05 -41.45
N ALA A 11 -11.48 23.72 -41.78
CA ALA A 11 -10.17 23.39 -41.23
C ALA A 11 -10.14 23.55 -39.69
N ALA A 12 -10.75 24.63 -39.17
CA ALA A 12 -10.86 24.83 -37.72
C ALA A 12 -11.71 23.73 -37.05
N LEU A 13 -12.82 23.33 -37.67
CA LEU A 13 -13.68 22.26 -37.15
C LEU A 13 -12.94 20.91 -37.13
N GLN A 14 -12.23 20.57 -38.20
CA GLN A 14 -11.41 19.36 -38.28
C GLN A 14 -10.33 19.34 -37.20
N LYS A 15 -9.67 20.48 -36.96
CA LYS A 15 -8.68 20.62 -35.89
C LYS A 15 -9.29 20.36 -34.51
N VAL A 16 -10.41 21.00 -34.20
CA VAL A 16 -11.10 20.83 -32.90
C VAL A 16 -11.58 19.38 -32.71
N LEU A 17 -12.07 18.74 -33.77
CA LEU A 17 -12.45 17.32 -33.71
C LEU A 17 -11.25 16.41 -33.43
N GLY A 18 -10.08 16.73 -33.99
CA GLY A 18 -8.82 16.04 -33.69
C GLY A 18 -8.46 16.18 -32.22
N GLU A 19 -8.38 17.41 -31.71
CA GLU A 19 -8.06 17.69 -30.30
C GLU A 19 -9.05 17.03 -29.32
N LEU A 20 -10.34 17.02 -29.67
CA LEU A 20 -11.36 16.35 -28.85
C LEU A 20 -11.16 14.84 -28.80
N ASN A 21 -10.73 14.21 -29.90
CA ASN A 21 -10.44 12.78 -29.93
C ASN A 21 -9.19 12.44 -29.11
N ASP A 22 -8.16 13.27 -29.17
CA ASP A 22 -6.95 13.10 -28.37
C ASP A 22 -7.24 13.26 -26.88
N LEU A 23 -8.04 14.27 -26.50
CA LEU A 23 -8.50 14.46 -25.12
C LEU A 23 -9.33 13.27 -24.61
N ARG A 24 -10.22 12.73 -25.45
CA ARG A 24 -10.99 11.52 -25.11
C ARG A 24 -10.10 10.33 -24.85
N ARG A 25 -9.06 10.13 -25.67
CA ARG A 25 -8.09 9.04 -25.50
C ARG A 25 -7.31 9.21 -24.20
N SER A 26 -6.75 10.39 -23.97
CA SER A 26 -6.01 10.70 -22.74
C SER A 26 -6.87 10.52 -21.49
N ARG A 27 -8.15 10.92 -21.54
CA ARG A 27 -9.10 10.69 -20.43
C ARG A 27 -9.24 9.20 -20.12
N ILE A 28 -9.40 8.33 -21.13
CA ILE A 28 -9.54 6.89 -20.94
C ILE A 28 -8.27 6.31 -20.31
N GLU A 29 -7.09 6.73 -20.76
CA GLU A 29 -5.81 6.30 -20.21
C GLU A 29 -5.66 6.71 -18.73
N LEU A 30 -6.00 7.97 -18.40
CA LEU A 30 -5.97 8.46 -17.02
C LEU A 30 -6.98 7.76 -16.12
N GLU A 31 -8.18 7.46 -16.62
CA GLU A 31 -9.18 6.68 -15.88
C GLU A 31 -8.69 5.25 -15.62
N ALA A 32 -7.98 4.63 -16.56
CA ALA A 32 -7.38 3.32 -16.38
C ALA A 32 -6.24 3.35 -15.34
N GLU A 33 -5.34 4.33 -15.43
CA GLU A 33 -4.25 4.49 -14.46
C GLU A 33 -4.76 4.79 -13.07
N LEU A 34 -5.79 5.63 -12.93
CA LEU A 34 -6.43 5.89 -11.64
C LEU A 34 -6.98 4.62 -11.01
N ARG A 35 -7.64 3.75 -11.79
CA ARG A 35 -8.13 2.46 -11.29
C ARG A 35 -7.00 1.54 -10.87
N ARG A 36 -5.90 1.52 -11.61
CA ARG A 36 -4.70 0.74 -11.30
C ARG A 36 -4.10 1.17 -9.97
N VAL A 37 -3.82 2.46 -9.81
CA VAL A 37 -3.27 3.03 -8.57
C VAL A 37 -4.21 2.81 -7.38
N GLN A 38 -5.53 2.90 -7.58
CA GLN A 38 -6.50 2.60 -6.52
C GLN A 38 -6.48 1.13 -6.10
N ALA A 39 -6.28 0.19 -7.03
CA ALA A 39 -6.14 -1.22 -6.72
C ALA A 39 -4.84 -1.49 -5.94
N GLU A 40 -3.71 -0.99 -6.45
CA GLU A 40 -2.40 -1.10 -5.79
C GLU A 40 -2.42 -0.50 -4.39
N GLY A 41 -3.10 0.64 -4.19
CA GLY A 41 -3.27 1.27 -2.88
C GLY A 41 -4.09 0.43 -1.89
N ARG A 42 -5.12 -0.28 -2.36
CA ARG A 42 -5.90 -1.20 -1.50
C ARG A 42 -5.08 -2.41 -1.10
N GLU A 43 -4.38 -3.03 -2.04
CA GLU A 43 -3.49 -4.17 -1.76
C GLU A 43 -2.38 -3.80 -0.78
N ALA A 44 -1.76 -2.63 -0.95
CA ALA A 44 -0.75 -2.13 -0.03
C ALA A 44 -1.30 -1.90 1.39
N ALA A 45 -2.53 -1.36 1.49
CA ALA A 45 -3.18 -1.16 2.78
C ALA A 45 -3.52 -2.48 3.48
N GLU A 46 -3.98 -3.49 2.74
CA GLU A 46 -4.25 -4.83 3.27
C GLU A 46 -2.95 -5.52 3.73
N ALA A 47 -1.89 -5.44 2.92
CA ALA A 47 -0.58 -5.96 3.29
C ALA A 47 0.00 -5.30 4.54
N ALA A 48 -0.18 -3.97 4.69
CA ALA A 48 0.25 -3.25 5.88
C ALA A 48 -0.51 -3.71 7.14
N ARG A 49 -1.84 -3.93 7.02
CA ARG A 49 -2.65 -4.45 8.14
C ARG A 49 -2.23 -5.85 8.55
N ALA A 50 -1.99 -6.74 7.58
CA ALA A 50 -1.53 -8.11 7.85
C ALA A 50 -0.18 -8.11 8.59
N ARG A 51 0.76 -7.25 8.17
CA ARG A 51 2.06 -7.08 8.84
C ARG A 51 1.93 -6.53 10.25
N GLU A 52 1.05 -5.57 10.50
CA GLU A 52 0.83 -5.05 11.86
C GLU A 52 0.22 -6.12 12.77
N GLU A 53 -0.71 -6.93 12.25
CA GLU A 53 -1.28 -8.05 13.00
C GLU A 53 -0.22 -9.10 13.35
N GLU A 54 0.64 -9.46 12.40
CA GLU A 54 1.77 -10.37 12.63
C GLU A 54 2.76 -9.79 13.65
N ALA A 55 3.10 -8.50 13.53
CA ALA A 55 3.95 -7.82 14.52
C ALA A 55 3.33 -7.82 15.92
N GLY A 56 2.00 -7.65 16.01
CA GLY A 56 1.25 -7.79 17.26
C GLY A 56 1.43 -9.18 17.88
N LYS A 57 1.20 -10.24 17.11
CA LYS A 57 1.37 -11.64 17.55
C LYS A 57 2.79 -11.91 18.04
N LEU A 58 3.80 -11.43 17.32
CA LEU A 58 5.21 -11.58 17.71
C LEU A 58 5.55 -10.84 18.99
N ARG A 59 4.97 -9.65 19.23
CA ARG A 59 5.15 -8.90 20.49
C ARG A 59 4.53 -9.66 21.66
N GLU A 60 3.34 -10.23 21.49
CA GLU A 60 2.67 -11.03 22.51
C GLU A 60 3.47 -12.29 22.86
N GLU A 61 3.96 -13.01 21.85
CA GLU A 61 4.77 -14.20 22.03
C GLU A 61 6.10 -13.89 22.72
N ASN A 62 6.79 -12.83 22.31
CA ASN A 62 8.00 -12.38 23.02
C ASN A 62 7.72 -12.03 24.47
N GLY A 63 6.60 -11.37 24.77
CA GLY A 63 6.19 -11.07 26.13
C GLY A 63 5.93 -12.33 26.97
N ARG A 64 5.36 -13.38 26.36
CA ARG A 64 5.18 -14.69 27.01
C ARG A 64 6.54 -15.34 27.30
N LEU A 65 7.41 -15.43 26.30
CA LEU A 65 8.73 -16.05 26.43
C LEU A 65 9.60 -15.34 27.47
N ALA A 66 9.54 -14.02 27.56
CA ALA A 66 10.25 -13.25 28.57
C ALA A 66 9.80 -13.62 30.00
N ARG A 67 8.49 -13.77 30.22
CA ARG A 67 7.95 -14.21 31.52
C ARG A 67 8.39 -15.63 31.87
N GLU A 68 8.28 -16.56 30.92
CA GLU A 68 8.74 -17.94 31.12
C GLU A 68 10.23 -18.00 31.45
N HIS A 69 11.04 -17.22 30.74
CA HIS A 69 12.47 -17.11 31.00
C HIS A 69 12.76 -16.59 32.43
N ASP A 70 12.05 -15.56 32.88
CA ASP A 70 12.24 -15.00 34.23
C ASP A 70 11.80 -15.96 35.34
N GLU A 71 10.73 -16.74 35.11
CA GLU A 71 10.30 -17.80 36.00
C GLU A 71 11.35 -18.91 36.12
N VAL A 72 11.91 -19.35 34.99
CA VAL A 72 12.97 -20.36 34.94
C VAL A 72 14.23 -19.85 35.64
N ARG A 73 14.64 -18.60 35.36
CA ARG A 73 15.78 -17.96 36.04
C ARG A 73 15.58 -17.95 37.55
N SER A 74 14.42 -17.47 38.01
CA SER A 74 14.07 -17.42 39.44
C SER A 74 14.09 -18.81 40.08
N ARG A 75 13.64 -19.84 39.35
CA ARG A 75 13.68 -21.23 39.82
C ARG A 75 15.11 -21.75 39.96
N ILE A 76 15.97 -21.47 38.98
CA ILE A 76 17.39 -21.84 39.01
C ILE A 76 18.07 -21.18 40.21
N GLU A 77 17.86 -19.87 40.41
CA GLU A 77 18.42 -19.14 41.55
C GLU A 77 18.00 -19.79 42.87
N ARG A 78 16.72 -20.12 43.07
CA ARG A 78 16.26 -20.83 44.28
C ARG A 78 16.98 -22.16 44.49
N ILE A 79 17.15 -22.96 43.43
CA ILE A 79 17.86 -24.26 43.51
C ILE A 79 19.31 -24.04 43.92
N MET A 80 20.01 -23.09 43.30
CA MET A 80 21.41 -22.80 43.63
C MET A 80 21.61 -22.38 45.08
N HIS A 81 20.70 -21.57 45.63
CA HIS A 81 20.77 -21.13 47.03
C HIS A 81 20.52 -22.26 48.04
N HIS A 82 19.96 -23.39 47.61
CA HIS A 82 19.67 -24.55 48.47
C HIS A 82 20.67 -25.70 48.26
N LEU A 83 21.66 -25.53 47.39
CA LEU A 83 22.77 -26.47 47.27
C LEU A 83 23.75 -26.22 48.42
N PRO A 84 24.17 -27.26 49.17
CA PRO A 84 25.18 -27.10 50.19
C PRO A 84 26.49 -26.64 49.53
N ALA A 85 27.14 -25.63 50.11
CA ALA A 85 28.50 -25.28 49.74
C ALA A 85 29.40 -26.48 50.08
N GLY A 86 29.93 -27.13 49.05
CA GLY A 86 30.94 -28.17 49.19
C GLY A 86 32.24 -27.62 49.74
#